data_AF-A0A8S1R8H3-F1
#
_entry.id   AF-A0A8S1R8H3-F1
#
_cell.length_a   1.000
_cell.length_b   1.000
_cell.length_c   1.000
_cell.angle_alpha   90.00
_cell.angle_beta   90.00
_cell.angle_gamma   90.00
#
_symmetry.space_group_name_H-M   'P 1'
#
loop_
_entity.id
_entity.type
_entity.pdbx_description
1 polymer ?
#
loop_
_entity_poly.entity_id
_entity_poly.type
_entity_poly.pdbx_seq_one_letter_code
_entity_poly.pdbx_strand_id
1 'polypeptide(L)'
;MDYQTITQFPSIRALIVDPTSINQNLFCLICQELVVDPKECSQCQNLFCSECITSWLQRGKTCPYNCSNQMQLKNPHRIVREAISQIQIRCQNQGCDEKMLLQNLDSHLLQCQYVITKCPFIDCNFMNHLKQIKIHQQTCQHRTETCMKCETVHGINQQHDCVERLCNKLKQQEQNFLAYQQKTDQAIKDLTTRIIQLENLQKRLNKPKCYKGHELLWIYPKKGIQCESCKQTDDNVRYICEPCQIGYCQKCKIPEFKGDYCPANHQMQFNQKPSKGLKCDFCRTNIYNKGDTAYSDRQCNFDICNTCFLKFR
;
A
#
# COMPACT_ATOMS: atom_id res chain seq x y z
N MET A 1 -4.27 -9.31 -25.01
CA MET A 1 -3.60 -10.21 -25.96
C MET A 1 -4.30 -11.53 -25.82
N ASP A 2 -5.37 -11.67 -26.58
CA ASP A 2 -6.16 -12.89 -26.60
C ASP A 2 -5.30 -13.95 -27.27
N TYR A 3 -4.67 -14.80 -26.45
CA TYR A 3 -4.16 -16.07 -26.93
C TYR A 3 -5.34 -16.77 -27.55
N GLN A 4 -5.36 -16.85 -28.88
CA GLN A 4 -6.34 -17.66 -29.59
C GLN A 4 -6.21 -19.07 -29.02
N THR A 5 -7.19 -19.38 -28.17
CA THR A 5 -7.44 -20.69 -27.59
C THR A 5 -7.44 -21.70 -28.74
N ILE A 6 -6.87 -22.86 -28.48
CA ILE A 6 -6.63 -23.98 -29.42
C ILE A 6 -7.97 -24.65 -29.82
N THR A 7 -9.02 -23.88 -30.13
CA THR A 7 -10.38 -24.38 -30.27
C THR A 7 -10.93 -24.31 -31.70
N GLN A 8 -10.11 -24.00 -32.71
CA GLN A 8 -10.54 -24.08 -34.12
C GLN A 8 -9.46 -24.65 -35.05
N PHE A 9 -8.81 -25.77 -34.69
CA PHE A 9 -7.83 -26.41 -35.58
C PHE A 9 -7.91 -27.94 -35.46
N PRO A 10 -7.52 -28.70 -36.51
CA PRO A 10 -7.69 -30.15 -36.59
C PRO A 10 -7.12 -30.86 -35.37
N SER A 11 -7.69 -32.02 -35.01
CA SER A 11 -7.18 -32.83 -33.90
C SER A 11 -5.64 -32.89 -33.97
N ILE A 12 -4.96 -32.69 -32.83
CA ILE A 12 -3.50 -32.78 -32.71
C ILE A 12 -2.97 -34.05 -33.39
N ARG A 13 -3.77 -35.12 -33.41
CA ARG A 13 -3.48 -36.37 -34.13
C ARG A 13 -3.15 -36.20 -35.61
N ALA A 14 -3.80 -35.27 -36.32
CA ALA A 14 -3.52 -34.99 -37.73
C ALA A 14 -2.14 -34.36 -37.94
N LEU A 15 -1.57 -33.77 -36.88
CA LEU A 15 -0.25 -33.14 -36.91
C LEU A 15 0.86 -34.11 -36.53
N ILE A 16 0.56 -35.25 -35.94
CA ILE A 16 1.56 -36.23 -35.51
C ILE A 16 2.31 -36.78 -36.72
N VAL A 17 3.66 -36.78 -36.67
CA VAL A 17 4.51 -37.23 -37.78
C VAL A 17 4.35 -38.72 -38.06
N ASP A 18 4.32 -39.52 -37.00
CA ASP A 18 4.07 -40.97 -37.05
C ASP A 18 3.07 -41.36 -35.95
N PRO A 19 1.77 -41.40 -36.28
CA PRO A 19 0.73 -41.77 -35.32
C PRO A 19 0.81 -43.23 -34.86
N THR A 20 1.45 -44.10 -35.63
CA THR A 20 1.46 -45.56 -35.35
C THR A 20 2.49 -45.97 -34.32
N SER A 21 3.53 -45.16 -34.09
CA SER A 21 4.55 -45.40 -33.07
C SER A 21 4.19 -44.87 -31.68
N ILE A 22 3.07 -44.18 -31.53
CA ILE A 22 2.64 -43.63 -30.23
C ILE A 22 2.00 -44.71 -29.37
N ASN A 23 2.43 -44.80 -28.13
CA ASN A 23 1.82 -45.66 -27.13
C ASN A 23 0.34 -45.30 -26.93
N GLN A 24 -0.56 -46.27 -27.15
CA GLN A 24 -2.00 -46.10 -27.03
C GLN A 24 -2.46 -45.66 -25.62
N ASN A 25 -1.66 -45.92 -24.59
CA ASN A 25 -1.93 -45.46 -23.23
C ASN A 25 -1.81 -43.94 -23.06
N LEU A 26 -1.29 -43.22 -24.05
CA LEU A 26 -1.23 -41.74 -24.08
C LEU A 26 -2.50 -41.11 -24.67
N PHE A 27 -3.49 -41.91 -25.06
CA PHE A 27 -4.74 -41.41 -25.61
C PHE A 27 -5.80 -41.28 -24.51
N CYS A 28 -6.63 -40.26 -24.63
CA CYS A 28 -7.73 -40.01 -23.71
C CYS A 28 -8.82 -41.07 -23.93
N LEU A 29 -9.26 -41.77 -22.88
CA LEU A 29 -10.31 -42.77 -23.02
C LEU A 29 -11.70 -42.20 -23.37
N ILE A 30 -11.90 -40.88 -23.24
CA ILE A 30 -13.17 -40.22 -23.56
C ILE A 30 -13.19 -39.79 -25.04
N CYS A 31 -12.22 -38.98 -25.48
CA CYS A 31 -12.20 -38.46 -26.85
C CYS A 31 -11.40 -39.32 -27.84
N GLN A 32 -10.66 -40.33 -27.35
CA GLN A 32 -9.82 -41.23 -28.15
C GLN A 32 -8.71 -40.53 -28.96
N GLU A 33 -8.35 -39.32 -28.55
CA GLU A 33 -7.27 -38.53 -29.13
C GLU A 33 -6.11 -38.40 -28.14
N LEU A 34 -4.93 -37.98 -28.63
CA LEU A 34 -3.77 -37.73 -27.77
C LEU A 34 -4.15 -36.76 -26.65
N VAL A 35 -3.79 -37.09 -25.41
CA VAL A 35 -4.21 -36.31 -24.23
C VAL A 35 -3.65 -34.88 -24.24
N VAL A 36 -4.51 -33.92 -23.89
CA VAL A 36 -4.18 -32.50 -23.72
C VAL A 36 -4.42 -32.09 -22.26
N ASP A 37 -3.42 -31.46 -21.63
CA ASP A 37 -3.36 -31.23 -20.18
C ASP A 37 -3.79 -32.50 -19.40
N PRO A 38 -2.99 -33.59 -19.47
CA PRO A 38 -3.45 -34.90 -19.04
C PRO A 38 -3.73 -34.96 -17.53
N LYS A 39 -4.83 -35.62 -17.18
CA LYS A 39 -5.18 -36.03 -15.81
C LYS A 39 -5.21 -37.55 -15.72
N GLU A 40 -4.68 -38.08 -14.62
CA GLU A 40 -4.60 -39.51 -14.37
C GLU A 40 -5.56 -39.91 -13.24
N CYS A 41 -6.29 -41.01 -13.42
CA CYS A 41 -7.07 -41.58 -12.33
C CYS A 41 -6.15 -42.16 -11.26
N SER A 42 -6.36 -41.81 -10.00
CA SER A 42 -5.52 -42.30 -8.89
C SER A 42 -5.59 -43.81 -8.67
N GLN A 43 -6.66 -44.47 -9.14
CA GLN A 43 -6.91 -45.91 -8.95
C GLN A 43 -6.48 -46.74 -10.17
N CYS A 44 -7.04 -46.48 -11.35
CA CYS A 44 -6.75 -47.27 -12.56
C CYS A 44 -5.63 -46.71 -13.44
N GLN A 45 -5.08 -45.54 -13.11
CA GLN A 45 -3.98 -44.88 -13.84
C GLN A 45 -4.28 -44.53 -15.31
N ASN A 46 -5.54 -44.65 -15.75
CA ASN A 46 -5.96 -44.23 -17.08
C ASN A 46 -5.90 -42.70 -17.23
N LEU A 47 -5.55 -42.26 -18.45
CA LEU A 47 -5.39 -40.85 -18.79
C LEU A 47 -6.61 -40.26 -19.47
N PHE A 48 -6.85 -38.98 -19.19
CA PHE A 48 -7.92 -38.18 -19.76
C PHE A 48 -7.43 -36.76 -20.04
N CYS A 49 -7.99 -36.09 -21.05
CA CYS A 49 -7.80 -34.65 -21.18
C CYS A 49 -8.49 -33.93 -20.02
N SER A 50 -7.90 -32.83 -19.54
CA SER A 50 -8.45 -32.01 -18.45
C SER A 50 -9.90 -31.59 -18.71
N GLU A 51 -10.20 -31.10 -19.91
CA GLU A 51 -11.57 -30.72 -20.30
C GLU A 51 -12.51 -31.93 -20.35
N CYS A 52 -12.10 -33.02 -21.02
CA CYS A 52 -12.94 -34.22 -21.16
C CYS A 52 -13.37 -34.78 -19.82
N ILE A 53 -12.43 -34.93 -18.88
CA ILE A 53 -12.75 -35.49 -17.56
C ILE A 53 -13.54 -34.52 -16.70
N THR A 54 -13.30 -33.21 -16.84
CA THR A 54 -14.08 -32.19 -16.15
C THR A 54 -15.54 -32.22 -16.59
N SER A 55 -15.80 -32.29 -17.90
CA SER A 55 -17.16 -32.42 -18.44
C SER A 55 -17.86 -33.72 -18.02
N TRP A 56 -17.12 -34.83 -17.91
CA TRP A 56 -17.66 -36.09 -17.40
C TRP A 56 -18.06 -35.97 -15.93
N LEU A 57 -17.17 -35.42 -15.09
CA LEU A 57 -17.38 -35.30 -13.64
C LEU A 57 -18.52 -34.35 -13.26
N GLN A 58 -18.92 -33.44 -14.16
CA GLN A 58 -20.14 -32.64 -13.99
C GLN A 58 -21.41 -33.49 -14.03
N ARG A 59 -21.41 -34.63 -14.73
CA ARG A 59 -22.57 -35.54 -14.87
C ARG A 59 -22.59 -36.64 -13.81
N GLY A 60 -21.44 -36.99 -13.24
CA GLY A 60 -21.32 -38.00 -12.19
C GLY A 60 -19.89 -38.16 -11.69
N LYS A 61 -19.71 -38.51 -10.41
CA LYS A 61 -18.38 -38.60 -9.76
C LYS A 61 -17.64 -39.92 -9.98
N THR A 62 -18.02 -40.70 -10.98
CA THR A 62 -17.45 -42.02 -11.25
C THR A 62 -16.35 -41.96 -12.29
N CYS A 63 -15.42 -42.91 -12.26
CA CYS A 63 -14.43 -43.05 -13.32
C CYS A 63 -15.12 -43.47 -14.63
N PRO A 64 -14.79 -42.87 -15.80
CA PRO A 64 -15.31 -43.33 -17.10
C PRO A 64 -15.00 -44.80 -17.42
N TYR A 65 -13.96 -45.35 -16.80
CA TYR A 65 -13.56 -46.76 -16.92
C TYR A 65 -14.18 -47.65 -15.82
N ASN A 66 -15.13 -47.14 -15.03
CA ASN A 66 -15.84 -47.85 -13.97
C ASN A 66 -14.95 -48.51 -12.88
N CYS A 67 -13.74 -48.00 -12.66
CA CYS A 67 -12.83 -48.56 -11.65
C CYS A 67 -13.12 -48.08 -10.21
N SER A 68 -13.89 -47.01 -10.04
CA SER A 68 -14.24 -46.43 -8.73
C SER A 68 -15.51 -45.60 -8.80
N ASN A 69 -16.30 -45.67 -7.72
CA ASN A 69 -17.54 -44.91 -7.51
C ASN A 69 -17.29 -43.45 -7.08
N GLN A 70 -16.08 -43.13 -6.63
CA GLN A 70 -15.64 -41.76 -6.34
C GLN A 70 -14.25 -41.55 -6.96
N MET A 71 -14.23 -40.83 -8.08
CA MET A 71 -13.02 -40.60 -8.84
C MET A 71 -12.14 -39.55 -8.16
N GLN A 72 -10.85 -39.84 -8.05
CA GLN A 72 -9.82 -38.91 -7.62
C GLN A 72 -8.81 -38.73 -8.76
N LEU A 73 -8.60 -37.49 -9.19
CA LEU A 73 -7.65 -37.13 -10.23
C LEU A 73 -6.33 -36.67 -9.63
N LYS A 74 -5.24 -37.09 -10.26
CA LYS A 74 -3.89 -36.62 -9.97
C LYS A 74 -3.19 -36.22 -11.27
N ASN A 75 -2.07 -35.53 -11.14
CA ASN A 75 -1.20 -35.31 -12.29
C ASN A 75 -0.52 -36.63 -12.70
N PRO A 76 -0.39 -36.91 -14.00
CA PRO A 76 0.29 -38.12 -14.48
C PRO A 76 1.73 -38.16 -14.02
N HIS A 77 2.32 -39.36 -13.97
CA HIS A 77 3.74 -39.50 -13.63
C HIS A 77 4.65 -38.69 -14.58
N ARG A 78 5.82 -38.25 -14.09
CA ARG A 78 6.79 -37.45 -14.86
C ARG A 78 7.14 -38.08 -16.21
N ILE A 79 7.37 -39.40 -16.23
CA ILE A 79 7.68 -40.18 -17.43
C ILE A 79 6.58 -40.06 -18.49
N VAL A 80 5.30 -40.07 -18.08
CA VAL A 80 4.17 -39.93 -19.00
C VAL A 80 4.15 -38.54 -19.63
N ARG A 81 4.37 -37.49 -18.81
CA ARG A 81 4.46 -36.11 -19.32
C ARG A 81 5.63 -35.94 -20.27
N GLU A 82 6.80 -36.49 -19.94
CA GLU A 82 7.97 -36.48 -20.80
C GLU A 82 7.71 -37.23 -22.11
N ALA A 83 7.08 -38.40 -22.07
CA ALA A 83 6.72 -39.15 -23.28
C ALA A 83 5.81 -38.33 -24.21
N ILE A 84 4.82 -37.63 -23.66
CA ILE A 84 3.94 -36.74 -24.44
C ILE A 84 4.73 -35.56 -25.04
N SER A 85 5.59 -34.93 -24.24
CA SER A 85 6.43 -33.80 -24.67
C SER A 85 7.39 -34.15 -25.82
N GLN A 86 7.83 -35.40 -25.91
CA GLN A 86 8.74 -35.92 -26.93
C GLN A 86 8.05 -36.39 -28.22
N ILE A 87 6.71 -36.32 -28.30
CA ILE A 87 5.99 -36.70 -29.52
C ILE A 87 6.35 -35.72 -30.64
N GLN A 88 6.75 -36.26 -31.79
CA GLN A 88 7.06 -35.45 -32.96
C GLN A 88 5.80 -35.09 -33.74
N ILE A 89 5.61 -33.80 -33.98
CA ILE A 89 4.48 -33.21 -34.69
C ILE A 89 4.95 -32.31 -35.83
N ARG A 90 4.05 -32.02 -36.77
CA ARG A 90 4.20 -31.04 -37.84
C ARG A 90 3.51 -29.73 -37.45
N CYS A 91 3.98 -28.64 -38.01
CA CYS A 91 3.28 -27.36 -37.86
C CYS A 91 1.85 -27.43 -38.42
N GLN A 92 0.90 -26.79 -37.74
CA GLN A 92 -0.48 -26.65 -38.21
C GLN A 92 -0.67 -25.58 -39.28
N ASN A 93 0.28 -24.65 -39.43
CA ASN A 93 0.16 -23.55 -40.40
C ASN A 93 0.40 -24.07 -41.81
N GLN A 94 -0.55 -23.77 -42.71
CA GLN A 94 -0.47 -24.18 -44.11
C GLN A 94 0.83 -23.67 -44.77
N GLY A 95 1.55 -24.59 -45.42
CA GLY A 95 2.83 -24.33 -46.09
C GLY A 95 4.07 -24.44 -45.20
N CYS A 96 3.91 -24.69 -43.89
CA CYS A 96 5.04 -24.99 -43.01
C CYS A 96 5.29 -26.49 -42.90
N ASP A 97 6.42 -26.96 -43.44
CA ASP A 97 6.81 -28.38 -43.40
C ASP A 97 7.67 -28.74 -42.17
N GLU A 98 7.83 -27.82 -41.22
CA GLU A 98 8.66 -28.05 -40.04
C GLU A 98 8.07 -29.15 -39.14
N LYS A 99 8.97 -30.02 -38.67
CA LYS A 99 8.69 -31.07 -37.70
C LYS A 99 9.41 -30.72 -36.40
N MET A 100 8.72 -30.86 -35.28
CA MET A 100 9.24 -30.52 -33.96
C MET A 100 8.68 -31.44 -32.88
N LEU A 101 9.27 -31.41 -31.70
CA LEU A 101 8.69 -32.04 -30.52
C LEU A 101 7.51 -31.21 -30.03
N LEU A 102 6.47 -31.85 -29.47
CA LEU A 102 5.28 -31.19 -28.97
C LEU A 102 5.61 -30.08 -27.95
N GLN A 103 6.61 -30.29 -27.10
CA GLN A 103 7.09 -29.27 -26.15
C GLN A 103 7.60 -27.97 -26.79
N ASN A 104 8.01 -28.02 -28.06
CA ASN A 104 8.54 -26.86 -28.80
C ASN A 104 7.47 -26.17 -29.65
N LEU A 105 6.23 -26.70 -29.69
CA LEU A 105 5.16 -26.19 -30.55
C LEU A 105 4.90 -24.71 -30.31
N ASP A 106 4.70 -24.30 -29.06
CA ASP A 106 4.38 -22.91 -28.71
C ASP A 106 5.49 -21.95 -29.17
N SER A 107 6.74 -22.32 -28.92
CA SER A 107 7.90 -21.53 -29.34
C SER A 107 7.97 -21.37 -30.86
N HIS A 108 7.66 -22.44 -31.60
CA HIS A 108 7.60 -22.40 -33.05
C HIS A 108 6.44 -21.55 -33.54
N LEU A 109 5.22 -21.70 -33.00
CA LEU A 109 4.05 -20.95 -33.46
C LEU A 109 4.23 -19.42 -33.32
N LEU A 110 4.96 -18.97 -32.29
CA LEU A 110 5.32 -17.56 -32.12
C LEU A 110 6.26 -17.02 -33.23
N GLN A 111 7.02 -17.89 -33.88
CA GLN A 111 8.05 -17.51 -34.86
C GLN A 111 7.82 -18.08 -36.27
N CYS A 112 6.80 -18.91 -36.44
CA CYS A 112 6.51 -19.63 -37.67
C CYS A 112 6.34 -18.66 -38.84
N GLN A 113 7.13 -18.81 -39.90
CA GLN A 113 7.08 -17.90 -41.05
C GLN A 113 5.75 -17.96 -41.83
N TYR A 114 4.93 -18.97 -41.56
CA TYR A 114 3.65 -19.23 -42.22
C TYR A 114 2.44 -18.91 -41.33
N VAL A 115 2.63 -18.46 -40.09
CA VAL A 115 1.51 -17.98 -39.28
C VAL A 115 0.92 -16.72 -39.94
N ILE A 116 -0.40 -16.66 -40.06
CA ILE A 116 -1.09 -15.47 -40.58
C ILE A 116 -1.20 -14.46 -39.44
N THR A 117 -0.69 -13.26 -39.65
CA THR A 117 -0.74 -12.18 -38.67
C THR A 117 -1.01 -10.84 -39.35
N LYS A 118 -1.46 -9.86 -38.57
CA LYS A 118 -1.66 -8.49 -39.03
C LYS A 118 -0.36 -7.69 -38.99
N CYS A 119 -0.26 -6.67 -39.82
CA CYS A 119 0.79 -5.68 -39.74
C CYS A 119 0.80 -5.05 -38.32
N PRO A 120 1.97 -4.88 -37.68
CA PRO A 120 2.04 -4.30 -36.35
C PRO A 120 1.88 -2.77 -36.33
N PHE A 121 1.94 -2.11 -37.49
CA PHE A 121 1.77 -0.66 -37.57
C PHE A 121 0.31 -0.28 -37.37
N ILE A 122 0.08 0.73 -36.54
CA ILE A 122 -1.24 1.28 -36.26
C ILE A 122 -1.86 1.78 -37.58
N ASP A 123 -3.16 1.55 -37.74
CA ASP A 123 -3.95 1.88 -38.94
C ASP A 123 -3.63 1.06 -40.21
N CYS A 124 -2.73 0.08 -40.15
CA CYS A 124 -2.52 -0.86 -41.24
C CYS A 124 -3.34 -2.15 -41.06
N ASN A 125 -4.32 -2.37 -41.93
CA ASN A 125 -5.17 -3.58 -41.92
C ASN A 125 -4.62 -4.74 -42.76
N PHE A 126 -3.37 -4.66 -43.25
CA PHE A 126 -2.76 -5.72 -44.05
C PHE A 126 -2.51 -6.97 -43.20
N MET A 127 -2.99 -8.12 -43.66
CA MET A 127 -2.81 -9.42 -43.01
C MET A 127 -2.22 -10.44 -44.00
N ASN A 128 -1.20 -11.17 -43.59
CA ASN A 128 -0.54 -12.18 -44.41
C ASN A 128 0.32 -13.11 -43.54
N HIS A 129 0.98 -14.09 -44.14
CA HIS A 129 2.01 -14.89 -43.47
C HIS A 129 3.12 -14.00 -42.91
N LEU A 130 3.68 -14.36 -41.75
CA LEU A 130 4.73 -13.61 -41.06
C LEU A 130 5.90 -13.24 -41.98
N LYS A 131 6.31 -14.15 -42.89
CA LYS A 131 7.34 -13.85 -43.91
C LYS A 131 6.98 -12.67 -44.82
N GLN A 132 5.72 -12.58 -45.24
CA GLN A 132 5.24 -11.49 -46.10
C GLN A 132 5.01 -10.21 -45.31
N ILE A 133 4.59 -10.31 -44.05
CA ILE A 133 4.49 -9.16 -43.16
C ILE A 133 5.86 -8.49 -42.97
N LYS A 134 6.94 -9.27 -42.77
CA LYS A 134 8.31 -8.74 -42.65
C LYS A 134 8.75 -7.96 -43.90
N ILE A 135 8.36 -8.41 -45.10
CA ILE A 135 8.63 -7.70 -46.36
C ILE A 135 7.77 -6.42 -46.43
N HIS A 136 6.47 -6.54 -46.17
CA HIS A 136 5.53 -5.41 -46.16
C HIS A 136 5.96 -4.30 -45.19
N GLN A 137 6.52 -4.63 -44.03
CA GLN A 137 6.98 -3.63 -43.06
C GLN A 137 7.99 -2.63 -43.63
N GLN A 138 8.74 -3.00 -44.68
CA GLN A 138 9.70 -2.12 -45.34
C GLN A 138 9.01 -1.09 -46.26
N THR A 139 7.83 -1.41 -46.79
CA THR A 139 7.08 -0.58 -47.74
C THR A 139 5.74 -0.07 -47.19
N CYS A 140 5.43 -0.36 -45.92
CA CYS A 140 4.19 0.04 -45.28
C CYS A 140 4.07 1.56 -45.20
N GLN A 141 2.95 2.11 -45.67
CA GLN A 141 2.68 3.55 -45.60
C GLN A 141 2.49 4.05 -44.17
N HIS A 142 2.09 3.16 -43.26
CA HIS A 142 1.90 3.44 -41.83
C HIS A 142 3.17 3.16 -41.01
N ARG A 143 4.31 2.91 -41.67
CA ARG A 143 5.58 2.64 -40.99
C ARG A 143 5.96 3.84 -40.11
N THR A 144 6.18 3.56 -38.84
CA THR A 144 6.61 4.55 -37.86
C THR A 144 8.06 4.35 -37.45
N GLU A 145 8.66 5.42 -36.93
CA GLU A 145 9.98 5.41 -36.31
C GLU A 145 9.95 6.15 -34.97
N THR A 146 10.90 5.83 -34.09
CA THR A 146 11.08 6.54 -32.83
C THR A 146 12.12 7.63 -33.02
N CYS A 147 11.75 8.88 -32.74
CA CYS A 147 12.69 9.99 -32.75
C CYS A 147 13.77 9.82 -31.67
N MET A 148 15.04 9.78 -32.07
CA MET A 148 16.17 9.66 -31.13
C MET A 148 16.36 10.88 -30.21
N LYS A 149 15.75 12.03 -30.54
CA LYS A 149 15.92 13.29 -29.79
C LYS A 149 14.83 13.52 -28.74
N CYS A 150 13.60 13.17 -29.07
CA CYS A 150 12.44 13.44 -28.20
C CYS A 150 11.66 12.18 -27.81
N GLU A 151 12.09 11.01 -28.28
CA GLU A 151 11.58 9.67 -27.97
C GLU A 151 10.11 9.44 -28.35
N THR A 152 9.52 10.29 -29.20
CA THR A 152 8.16 10.08 -29.71
C THR A 152 8.18 9.21 -30.95
N VAL A 153 7.14 8.39 -31.10
CA VAL A 153 6.89 7.62 -32.32
C VAL A 153 6.12 8.48 -33.32
N HIS A 154 6.58 8.56 -34.56
CA HIS A 154 5.92 9.29 -35.66
C HIS A 154 6.02 8.50 -36.97
N GLY A 155 5.14 8.80 -37.94
CA GLY A 155 5.22 8.19 -39.27
C GLY A 155 6.44 8.70 -40.04
N ILE A 156 7.17 7.81 -40.73
CA ILE A 156 8.43 8.19 -41.42
C ILE A 156 8.21 9.27 -42.48
N ASN A 157 7.02 9.30 -43.09
CA ASN A 157 6.66 10.30 -44.10
C ASN A 157 6.02 11.56 -43.51
N GLN A 158 5.90 11.66 -42.18
CA GLN A 158 5.33 12.84 -41.51
C GLN A 158 6.47 13.78 -41.08
N GLN A 159 6.28 15.08 -41.30
CA GLN A 159 7.16 16.07 -40.69
C GLN A 159 7.03 16.01 -39.16
N HIS A 160 8.16 15.85 -38.49
CA HIS A 160 8.23 15.76 -37.03
C HIS A 160 8.99 16.97 -36.47
N ASP A 161 8.30 17.82 -35.70
CA ASP A 161 8.92 18.93 -34.97
C ASP A 161 9.34 18.47 -33.56
N CYS A 162 10.63 18.17 -33.40
CA CYS A 162 11.22 17.82 -32.11
C CYS A 162 11.05 18.94 -31.08
N VAL A 163 11.20 20.20 -31.50
CA VAL A 163 11.23 21.35 -30.61
C VAL A 163 9.85 21.58 -30.03
N GLU A 164 8.81 21.60 -30.87
CA GLU A 164 7.42 21.72 -30.41
C GLU A 164 7.06 20.61 -29.42
N ARG A 165 7.42 19.36 -29.74
CA ARG A 165 7.16 18.20 -28.86
C ARG A 165 7.85 18.33 -27.51
N LEU A 166 9.13 18.70 -27.50
CA LEU A 166 9.89 18.89 -26.26
C LEU A 166 9.35 20.07 -25.45
N CYS A 167 9.00 21.19 -26.10
CA CYS A 167 8.35 22.33 -25.45
C CYS A 167 7.02 21.93 -24.79
N ASN A 168 6.20 21.12 -25.46
CA ASN A 168 4.95 20.62 -24.90
C ASN A 168 5.19 19.68 -23.72
N LYS A 169 6.18 18.79 -23.78
CA LYS A 169 6.60 17.94 -22.64
C LYS A 169 7.04 18.78 -21.45
N LEU A 170 7.84 19.83 -21.67
CA LEU A 170 8.30 20.75 -20.61
C LEU A 170 7.12 21.48 -19.97
N LYS A 171 6.23 22.08 -20.77
CA LYS A 171 5.01 22.73 -20.26
C LYS A 171 4.15 21.79 -19.42
N GLN A 172 4.00 20.54 -19.86
CA GLN A 172 3.25 19.54 -19.11
C GLN A 172 3.93 19.19 -17.78
N GLN A 173 5.26 19.06 -17.77
CA GLN A 173 6.02 18.83 -16.55
C GLN A 173 5.91 20.00 -15.56
N GLU A 174 5.98 21.25 -16.04
CA GLU A 174 5.77 22.44 -15.22
C GLU A 174 4.37 22.45 -14.58
N GLN A 175 3.33 22.15 -15.35
CA GLN A 175 1.96 22.05 -14.84
C GLN A 175 1.82 20.94 -13.79
N ASN A 176 2.43 19.78 -14.03
CA ASN A 176 2.42 18.67 -13.07
C ASN A 176 3.14 19.05 -11.77
N PHE A 177 4.27 19.76 -11.87
CA PHE A 177 5.02 20.23 -10.72
C PHE A 177 4.20 21.22 -9.89
N LEU A 178 3.56 22.21 -10.53
CA LEU A 178 2.68 23.16 -9.86
C LEU A 178 1.50 22.47 -9.17
N ALA A 179 0.88 21.48 -9.83
CA ALA A 179 -0.22 20.72 -9.25
C ALA A 179 0.24 19.89 -8.04
N TYR A 180 1.45 19.32 -8.08
CA TYR A 180 2.03 18.61 -6.94
C TYR A 180 2.29 19.56 -5.78
N GLN A 181 2.91 20.71 -6.04
CA GLN A 181 3.19 21.73 -5.04
C GLN A 181 1.92 22.22 -4.34
N GLN A 182 0.84 22.49 -5.07
CA GLN A 182 -0.44 22.88 -4.48
C GLN A 182 -1.02 21.80 -3.56
N LYS A 183 -0.92 20.53 -3.96
CA LYS A 183 -1.39 19.41 -3.13
C LYS A 183 -0.54 19.27 -1.87
N THR A 184 0.78 19.42 -1.96
CA THR A 184 1.66 19.36 -0.79
C THR A 184 1.41 20.52 0.16
N ASP A 185 1.23 21.73 -0.37
CA ASP A 185 0.94 22.92 0.45
C ASP A 185 -0.40 22.78 1.18
N GLN A 186 -1.42 22.21 0.51
CA GLN A 186 -2.69 21.93 1.15
C GLN A 186 -2.55 20.88 2.26
N ALA A 187 -1.83 19.79 2.01
CA ALA A 187 -1.60 18.76 3.02
C ALA A 187 -0.84 19.32 4.24
N ILE A 188 0.15 20.19 4.03
CA ILE A 188 0.88 20.87 5.11
C ILE A 188 -0.06 21.74 5.94
N LYS A 189 -0.96 22.51 5.30
CA LYS A 189 -1.96 23.34 6.01
C LYS A 189 -2.91 22.50 6.84
N ASP A 190 -3.38 21.37 6.29
CA ASP A 190 -4.29 20.46 6.99
C ASP A 190 -3.62 19.83 8.21
N LEU A 191 -2.38 19.33 8.05
CA LEU A 191 -1.60 18.77 9.14
C LEU A 191 -1.31 19.81 10.22
N THR A 192 -0.91 21.02 9.84
CA THR A 192 -0.66 22.14 10.78
C THR A 192 -1.92 22.44 11.59
N THR A 193 -3.08 22.50 10.95
CA THR A 193 -4.37 22.72 11.62
C THR A 193 -4.67 21.61 12.62
N ARG A 194 -4.38 20.35 12.25
CA ARG A 194 -4.61 19.21 13.13
C ARG A 194 -3.68 19.21 14.34
N ILE A 195 -2.41 19.59 14.18
CA ILE A 195 -1.46 19.76 15.28
C ILE A 195 -1.99 20.79 16.28
N ILE A 196 -2.42 21.97 15.81
CA ILE A 196 -2.98 23.02 16.66
C ILE A 196 -4.22 22.52 17.43
N GLN A 197 -5.09 21.75 16.78
CA GLN A 197 -6.25 21.14 17.45
C GLN A 197 -5.83 20.16 18.56
N LEU A 198 -4.85 19.31 18.29
CA LEU A 198 -4.34 18.33 19.27
C LEU A 198 -3.66 19.03 20.45
N GLU A 199 -2.87 20.07 20.21
CA GLU A 199 -2.27 20.89 21.27
C GLU A 199 -3.34 21.53 22.16
N ASN A 200 -4.41 22.06 21.57
CA ASN A 200 -5.52 22.64 22.31
C ASN A 200 -6.30 21.60 23.12
N LEU A 201 -6.50 20.39 22.60
CA LEU A 201 -7.12 19.28 23.33
C LEU A 201 -6.25 18.83 24.51
N GLN A 202 -4.94 18.70 24.30
CA GLN A 202 -3.99 18.38 25.36
C GLN A 202 -4.02 19.43 26.47
N LYS A 203 -4.02 20.73 26.12
CA LYS A 203 -4.17 21.83 27.09
C LYS A 203 -5.45 21.70 27.94
N ARG A 204 -6.57 21.22 27.38
CA ARG A 204 -7.81 20.99 28.13
C ARG A 204 -7.75 19.76 29.03
N LEU A 205 -7.17 18.65 28.55
CA LEU A 205 -7.04 17.41 29.34
C LEU A 205 -6.16 17.58 30.57
N ASN A 206 -5.12 18.41 30.44
CA ASN A 206 -4.15 18.70 31.48
C ASN A 206 -4.66 19.63 32.60
N LYS A 207 -5.82 20.28 32.44
CA LYS A 207 -6.38 21.11 33.51
C LYS A 207 -6.71 20.25 34.74
N PRO A 208 -6.32 20.66 35.95
CA PRO A 208 -6.60 19.90 37.16
C PRO A 208 -8.10 19.82 37.42
N LYS A 209 -8.57 18.63 37.82
CA LYS A 209 -10.00 18.33 38.05
C LYS A 209 -10.27 17.90 39.49
N CYS A 210 -11.49 18.19 39.96
CA CYS A 210 -12.01 17.67 41.23
C CYS A 210 -12.35 16.17 41.10
N TYR A 211 -12.72 15.51 42.20
CA TYR A 211 -13.07 14.08 42.19
C TYR A 211 -14.32 13.76 41.34
N LYS A 212 -15.18 14.74 41.07
CA LYS A 212 -16.34 14.62 40.15
C LYS A 212 -16.02 15.01 38.70
N GLY A 213 -14.77 15.34 38.38
CA GLY A 213 -14.34 15.66 37.02
C GLY A 213 -14.55 17.12 36.57
N HIS A 214 -15.01 18.02 37.43
CA HIS A 214 -15.09 19.45 37.11
C HIS A 214 -13.70 20.11 37.08
N GLU A 215 -13.51 21.06 36.17
CA GLU A 215 -12.28 21.86 36.09
C GLU A 215 -12.08 22.70 37.37
N LEU A 216 -10.85 22.71 37.88
CA LEU A 216 -10.47 23.51 39.03
C LEU A 216 -9.93 24.87 38.59
N LEU A 217 -10.41 25.92 39.25
CA LEU A 217 -9.96 27.29 39.03
C LEU A 217 -8.88 27.66 40.04
N TRP A 218 -7.81 28.28 39.56
CA TRP A 218 -6.77 28.82 40.42
C TRP A 218 -7.24 30.13 41.06
N ILE A 219 -7.10 30.25 42.38
CA ILE A 219 -7.50 31.43 43.16
C ILE A 219 -6.40 31.91 44.10
N TYR A 220 -6.51 33.18 44.51
CA TYR A 220 -5.73 33.68 45.64
C TYR A 220 -6.16 33.01 46.95
N PRO A 221 -5.20 32.80 47.88
CA PRO A 221 -5.47 32.37 49.23
C PRO A 221 -6.62 33.14 49.88
N LYS A 222 -7.67 32.42 50.28
CA LYS A 222 -8.76 32.96 51.10
C LYS A 222 -8.79 32.24 52.44
N LYS A 223 -8.87 33.01 53.52
CA LYS A 223 -9.00 32.47 54.88
C LYS A 223 -10.33 31.74 55.02
N GLY A 224 -10.32 30.58 55.69
CA GLY A 224 -11.52 29.82 56.03
C GLY A 224 -11.96 28.75 55.02
N ILE A 225 -11.23 28.53 53.93
CA ILE A 225 -11.51 27.42 53.00
C ILE A 225 -10.69 26.18 53.41
N GLN A 226 -11.38 25.04 53.60
CA GLN A 226 -10.73 23.76 53.90
C GLN A 226 -10.38 22.98 52.64
N CYS A 227 -9.23 22.33 52.63
CA CYS A 227 -8.89 21.40 51.56
C CYS A 227 -9.73 20.12 51.66
N GLU A 228 -10.39 19.74 50.57
CA GLU A 228 -11.25 18.55 50.54
C GLU A 228 -10.48 17.25 50.77
N SER A 229 -9.22 17.16 50.32
CA SER A 229 -8.42 15.92 50.43
C SER A 229 -7.74 15.74 51.79
N CYS A 230 -7.13 16.78 52.36
CA CYS A 230 -6.37 16.66 53.63
C CYS A 230 -7.08 17.28 54.84
N LYS A 231 -8.24 17.91 54.63
CA LYS A 231 -9.06 18.58 55.66
C LYS A 231 -8.34 19.67 56.47
N GLN A 232 -7.15 20.08 56.04
CA GLN A 232 -6.42 21.19 56.65
C GLN A 232 -7.04 22.52 56.23
N THR A 233 -7.36 23.36 57.21
CA THR A 233 -7.55 24.81 57.07
C THR A 233 -6.17 25.44 56.94
N ASP A 234 -5.66 25.50 55.72
CA ASP A 234 -4.44 26.24 55.44
C ASP A 234 -4.79 27.46 54.60
N ASP A 235 -4.07 28.58 54.76
CA ASP A 235 -4.18 29.80 53.94
C ASP A 235 -3.62 29.54 52.52
N ASN A 236 -3.84 28.36 51.98
CA ASN A 236 -3.10 27.83 50.84
C ASN A 236 -3.94 26.89 49.97
N VAL A 237 -5.26 26.98 50.12
CA VAL A 237 -6.19 26.51 49.09
C VAL A 237 -6.01 27.41 47.87
N ARG A 238 -5.50 26.82 46.79
CA ARG A 238 -5.21 27.53 45.54
C ARG A 238 -6.12 27.08 44.40
N TYR A 239 -6.80 25.94 44.54
CA TYR A 239 -7.77 25.46 43.58
C TYR A 239 -9.17 25.42 44.19
N ILE A 240 -10.17 25.91 43.47
CA ILE A 240 -11.58 25.72 43.82
C ILE A 240 -12.34 25.08 42.69
N CYS A 241 -13.32 24.27 43.06
CA CYS A 241 -14.34 23.77 42.17
C CYS A 241 -15.63 24.55 42.45
N GLU A 242 -15.96 25.56 41.65
CA GLU A 242 -17.20 26.33 41.84
C GLU A 242 -18.46 25.44 41.83
N PRO A 243 -18.61 24.45 40.92
CA PRO A 243 -19.80 23.59 40.93
C PRO A 243 -19.97 22.72 42.18
N CYS A 244 -18.88 22.40 42.87
CA CYS A 244 -18.90 21.56 44.07
C CYS A 244 -18.67 22.34 45.36
N GLN A 245 -18.34 23.63 45.27
CA GLN A 245 -18.00 24.48 46.41
C GLN A 245 -16.91 23.88 47.32
N ILE A 246 -15.93 23.20 46.72
CA ILE A 246 -14.80 22.57 47.43
C ILE A 246 -13.46 23.18 47.01
N GLY A 247 -12.51 23.18 47.94
CA GLY A 247 -11.15 23.68 47.74
C GLY A 247 -10.10 22.56 47.75
N TYR A 248 -9.00 22.76 47.03
CA TYR A 248 -7.80 21.92 47.10
C TYR A 248 -6.57 22.78 47.38
N CYS A 249 -5.75 22.34 48.34
CA CYS A 249 -4.45 22.95 48.56
C CYS A 249 -3.44 22.45 47.51
N GLN A 250 -2.41 23.25 47.28
CA GLN A 250 -1.34 22.96 46.32
C GLN A 250 -0.58 21.64 46.58
N LYS A 251 -0.64 21.09 47.80
CA LYS A 251 -0.05 19.77 48.12
C LYS A 251 -0.92 18.61 47.63
N CYS A 252 -2.24 18.74 47.75
CA CYS A 252 -3.20 17.70 47.40
C CYS A 252 -3.56 17.72 45.90
N LYS A 253 -3.46 18.89 45.27
CA LYS A 253 -3.55 19.06 43.82
C LYS A 253 -2.40 19.96 43.40
N ILE A 254 -1.31 19.33 42.97
CA ILE A 254 -0.10 20.03 42.52
C ILE A 254 -0.47 20.85 41.29
N PRO A 255 -0.20 22.16 41.27
CA PRO A 255 -0.42 22.97 40.09
C PRO A 255 0.46 22.52 38.93
N GLU A 256 -0.06 22.60 37.70
CA GLU A 256 0.79 22.51 36.53
C GLU A 256 1.75 23.69 36.52
N PHE A 257 3.03 23.39 36.58
CA PHE A 257 4.10 24.37 36.38
C PHE A 257 4.67 24.15 34.98
N LYS A 258 4.70 25.20 34.16
CA LYS A 258 5.23 25.13 32.79
C LYS A 258 6.45 26.03 32.71
N GLY A 259 7.56 25.57 33.27
CA GLY A 259 8.86 26.24 33.20
C GLY A 259 8.79 27.72 33.60
N ASP A 260 8.92 28.61 32.63
CA ASP A 260 9.01 30.06 32.87
C ASP A 260 7.65 30.76 33.17
N TYR A 261 6.53 30.01 33.24
CA TYR A 261 5.18 30.56 33.49
C TYR A 261 4.55 30.04 34.79
N CYS A 262 3.84 30.92 35.51
CA CYS A 262 3.06 30.56 36.69
C CYS A 262 1.79 29.75 36.32
N PRO A 263 1.09 29.14 37.28
CA PRO A 263 -0.14 28.36 37.01
C PRO A 263 -1.29 29.14 36.35
N ALA A 264 -1.26 30.48 36.42
CA ALA A 264 -2.19 31.38 35.72
C ALA A 264 -1.66 31.85 34.34
N ASN A 265 -0.56 31.28 33.86
CA ASN A 265 0.08 31.54 32.57
C ASN A 265 0.72 32.94 32.42
N HIS A 266 1.14 33.58 33.51
CA HIS A 266 1.99 34.77 33.47
C HIS A 266 3.46 34.37 33.51
N GLN A 267 4.31 35.13 32.82
CA GLN A 267 5.75 34.91 32.82
C GLN A 267 6.34 35.27 34.19
N MET A 268 7.11 34.36 34.77
CA MET A 268 7.75 34.55 36.07
C MET A 268 9.02 35.40 35.95
N GLN A 269 9.30 36.20 36.98
CA GLN A 269 10.49 37.05 37.04
C GLN A 269 11.51 36.49 38.03
N PHE A 270 12.77 36.43 37.61
CA PHE A 270 13.87 35.98 38.46
C PHE A 270 14.29 37.07 39.46
N ASN A 271 14.36 36.71 40.74
CA ASN A 271 14.73 37.57 41.86
C ASN A 271 15.97 37.01 42.57
N GLN A 272 17.08 37.75 42.49
CA GLN A 272 18.37 37.40 43.11
C GLN A 272 18.47 37.74 44.60
N LYS A 273 17.57 38.60 45.11
CA LYS A 273 17.52 39.03 46.52
C LYS A 273 16.06 39.14 46.95
N PRO A 274 15.40 38.03 47.33
CA PRO A 274 13.97 38.05 47.56
C PRO A 274 13.62 38.72 48.90
N SER A 275 12.47 39.38 48.94
CA SER A 275 12.04 40.22 50.08
C SER A 275 11.84 39.41 51.37
N LYS A 276 12.13 40.04 52.52
CA LYS A 276 11.97 39.41 53.84
C LYS A 276 10.53 38.92 54.04
N GLY A 277 10.37 37.64 54.39
CA GLY A 277 9.06 36.99 54.58
C GLY A 277 8.56 36.15 53.40
N LEU A 278 9.28 36.13 52.27
CA LEU A 278 8.92 35.30 51.11
C LEU A 278 8.99 33.80 51.41
N LYS A 279 7.97 33.04 51.02
CA LYS A 279 7.95 31.58 51.17
C LYS A 279 7.65 30.92 49.84
N CYS A 280 8.25 29.77 49.61
CA CYS A 280 7.98 29.01 48.40
C CYS A 280 6.56 28.43 48.39
N ASP A 281 5.80 28.71 47.34
CA ASP A 281 4.49 28.10 47.06
C ASP A 281 4.58 26.61 46.68
N PHE A 282 5.75 25.97 46.66
CA PHE A 282 5.85 24.52 46.52
C PHE A 282 6.33 23.85 47.81
N CYS A 283 7.52 24.21 48.29
CA CYS A 283 8.13 23.55 49.45
C CYS A 283 7.96 24.29 50.78
N ARG A 284 7.40 25.51 50.78
CA ARG A 284 7.19 26.38 51.96
C ARG A 284 8.46 26.81 52.70
N THR A 285 9.65 26.55 52.15
CA THR A 285 10.88 27.09 52.72
C THR A 285 10.88 28.60 52.58
N ASN A 286 11.41 29.28 53.58
CA ASN A 286 11.69 30.71 53.50
C ASN A 286 12.71 30.94 52.38
N ILE A 287 12.41 31.86 51.46
CA ILE A 287 13.26 32.17 50.30
C ILE A 287 13.82 33.59 50.43
N TYR A 288 14.33 33.98 51.58
CA TYR A 288 14.84 35.34 51.82
C TYR A 288 16.14 35.36 52.63
N ASN A 289 16.80 34.20 52.72
CA ASN A 289 18.13 34.13 53.31
C ASN A 289 19.17 34.64 52.32
N LYS A 290 20.35 34.97 52.84
CA LYS A 290 21.46 35.49 52.04
C LYS A 290 21.90 34.44 51.02
N GLY A 291 21.72 34.73 49.73
CA GLY A 291 22.05 33.82 48.61
C GLY A 291 20.86 33.05 48.04
N ASP A 292 19.67 33.17 48.63
CA ASP A 292 18.46 32.57 48.08
C ASP A 292 18.05 33.28 46.79
N THR A 293 17.59 32.51 45.81
CA THR A 293 16.97 33.02 44.58
C THR A 293 15.57 32.47 44.41
N ALA A 294 14.69 33.30 43.88
CA ALA A 294 13.28 32.98 43.68
C ALA A 294 12.85 33.38 42.27
N TYR A 295 11.88 32.67 41.72
CA TYR A 295 11.08 33.17 40.62
C TYR A 295 9.74 33.63 41.19
N SER A 296 9.31 34.83 40.82
CA SER A 296 8.10 35.43 41.36
C SER A 296 7.19 35.92 40.24
N ASP A 297 5.90 35.67 40.37
CA ASP A 297 4.86 36.41 39.68
C ASP A 297 4.15 37.32 40.70
N ARG A 298 4.39 38.63 40.57
CA ARG A 298 3.78 39.64 41.44
C ARG A 298 2.29 39.83 41.17
N GLN A 299 1.82 39.53 39.95
CA GLN A 299 0.40 39.60 39.64
C GLN A 299 -0.32 38.52 40.42
N CYS A 300 0.13 37.26 40.38
CA CYS A 300 -0.52 36.15 41.09
C CYS A 300 -0.07 35.92 42.53
N ASN A 301 0.84 36.76 43.06
CA ASN A 301 1.49 36.56 44.36
C ASN A 301 1.95 35.10 44.51
N PHE A 302 2.78 34.69 43.55
CA PHE A 302 3.26 33.33 43.41
C PHE A 302 4.79 33.32 43.39
N ASP A 303 5.40 32.63 44.34
CA ASP A 303 6.84 32.62 44.57
C ASP A 303 7.36 31.18 44.64
N ILE A 304 8.32 30.85 43.78
CA ILE A 304 8.94 29.52 43.73
C ILE A 304 10.45 29.65 43.99
N CYS A 305 10.99 28.82 44.88
CA CYS A 305 12.43 28.78 45.09
C CYS A 305 13.12 28.12 43.90
N ASN A 306 14.39 28.45 43.66
CA ASN A 306 15.15 27.89 42.55
C ASN A 306 15.15 26.36 42.49
N THR A 307 15.21 25.69 43.65
CA THR A 307 15.16 24.22 43.73
C THR A 307 13.83 23.65 43.23
N CYS A 308 12.71 24.28 43.59
CA CYS A 308 11.39 23.87 43.10
C CYS A 308 11.21 24.24 41.63
N PHE A 309 11.73 25.38 41.20
CA PHE A 309 11.72 25.82 39.80
C PHE A 309 12.40 24.78 38.89
N LEU A 310 13.62 24.37 39.23
CA LEU A 310 14.35 23.36 38.45
C LEU A 310 13.69 21.98 38.48
N LYS A 311 12.98 21.64 39.56
CA LYS A 311 12.32 20.34 39.70
C LYS A 311 11.09 20.19 38.82
N PHE A 312 10.35 21.28 38.60
CA PHE A 312 9.08 21.25 37.86
C PHE A 312 9.17 21.88 36.46
N ARG A 313 10.32 22.42 36.08
CA ARG A 313 10.62 22.96 34.76
C ARG A 313 10.53 21.91 33.65
#